data_AF-A0AAW6WFA0-F1
#
_entry.id   AF-A0AAW6WFA0-F1
#
_cell.length_a   1.000
_cell.length_b   1.000
_cell.length_c   1.000
_cell.angle_alpha   90.00
_cell.angle_beta   90.00
_cell.angle_gamma   90.00
#
_symmetry.space_group_name_H-M   'P 1'
#
loop_
_entity.id
_entity.type
_entity.pdbx_description
1 polymer ?
#
loop_
_entity_poly.entity_id
_entity_poly.type
_entity_poly.pdbx_seq_one_letter_code
_entity_poly.pdbx_strand_id
1 'polypeptide(L)'
;RMRYKGLICEKCEVEVTKSKVRRERMGHIALAAPVSHIWYSKETPNKMSLIIGLSPKELESVLYFARYIVTESEEDSLEIGKIIT
;
A
#
# COMPACT_ATOMS: atom_id res chain seq x y z
N ARG A 1 -36.52 -21.99 -6.70
CA ARG A 1 -35.18 -22.35 -7.26
C ARG A 1 -34.88 -21.31 -8.36
N MET A 2 -33.79 -20.55 -8.27
CA MET A 2 -33.50 -19.45 -9.22
C MET A 2 -32.96 -20.04 -10.53
N ARG A 3 -33.64 -19.80 -11.67
CA ARG A 3 -33.41 -20.54 -12.93
C ARG A 3 -32.09 -20.24 -13.67
N TYR A 4 -31.30 -19.27 -13.21
CA TYR A 4 -30.05 -18.85 -13.88
C TYR A 4 -28.92 -18.54 -12.90
N LYS A 5 -28.94 -19.14 -11.70
CA LYS A 5 -27.94 -18.85 -10.67
C LYS A 5 -26.53 -19.19 -11.18
N GLY A 6 -25.63 -18.21 -11.13
CA GLY A 6 -24.23 -18.35 -11.55
C GLY A 6 -23.95 -17.99 -13.02
N LEU A 7 -24.98 -17.60 -13.79
CA LEU A 7 -24.80 -17.09 -15.15
C LEU A 7 -24.47 -15.59 -15.13
N ILE A 8 -23.53 -15.16 -15.98
CA ILE A 8 -23.17 -13.75 -16.17
C ILE A 8 -23.97 -13.18 -17.34
N CYS A 9 -24.61 -12.03 -17.15
CA CYS A 9 -25.38 -11.37 -18.22
C CYS A 9 -24.44 -10.80 -19.28
N GLU A 10 -24.63 -11.15 -20.56
CA GLU A 10 -23.79 -10.66 -21.67
C GLU A 10 -23.92 -9.15 -21.93
N LYS A 11 -25.01 -8.52 -21.49
CA LYS A 11 -25.25 -7.09 -21.75
C LYS A 11 -24.66 -6.17 -20.67
N CYS A 12 -24.62 -6.62 -19.42
CA CYS A 12 -24.19 -5.78 -18.29
C CYS A 12 -23.11 -6.42 -17.42
N GLU A 13 -22.68 -7.64 -17.75
CA GLU A 13 -21.59 -8.37 -17.09
C GLU A 13 -21.83 -8.67 -15.59
N VAL A 14 -23.08 -8.55 -15.14
CA VAL A 14 -23.46 -8.87 -13.76
C VAL A 14 -23.82 -10.35 -13.65
N GLU A 15 -23.24 -11.02 -12.66
CA GLU A 15 -23.60 -12.39 -12.28
C GLU A 15 -24.98 -12.46 -11.61
N VAL A 16 -25.84 -13.35 -12.11
CA VAL A 16 -27.15 -13.64 -11.52
C VAL A 16 -26.96 -14.48 -10.26
N THR A 17 -26.97 -13.81 -9.11
CA THR A 17 -26.85 -14.44 -7.78
C THR A 17 -27.68 -13.70 -6.73
N LYS A 18 -27.67 -14.19 -5.49
CA LYS A 18 -28.39 -13.53 -4.39
C LYS A 18 -27.70 -12.22 -4.05
N SER A 19 -28.47 -11.17 -3.77
CA SER A 19 -27.95 -9.86 -3.35
C SER A 19 -27.02 -9.91 -2.13
N LYS A 20 -27.13 -10.95 -1.28
CA LYS A 20 -26.26 -11.17 -0.12
C LYS A 20 -24.76 -11.16 -0.47
N VAL A 21 -24.36 -11.62 -1.66
CA VAL A 21 -22.94 -11.68 -2.04
C VAL A 21 -22.27 -10.29 -2.09
N ARG A 22 -23.05 -9.21 -2.27
CA ARG A 22 -22.54 -7.83 -2.29
C ARG A 22 -21.93 -7.39 -0.96
N ARG A 23 -22.22 -8.13 0.13
CA ARG A 23 -21.66 -7.89 1.47
C ARG A 23 -20.31 -8.60 1.68
N GLU A 24 -19.97 -9.56 0.82
CA GLU A 24 -18.79 -10.42 0.96
C GLU A 24 -17.75 -10.14 -0.15
N ARG A 25 -18.19 -9.72 -1.34
CA ARG A 25 -17.29 -9.39 -2.45
C ARG A 25 -16.66 -8.02 -2.25
N MET A 26 -15.34 -7.96 -2.34
CA MET A 26 -14.55 -6.74 -2.26
C MET A 26 -14.01 -6.35 -3.64
N GLY A 27 -13.86 -5.05 -3.87
CA GLY A 27 -13.08 -4.51 -4.98
C GLY A 27 -11.73 -4.00 -4.49
N HIS A 28 -10.83 -3.70 -5.43
CA HIS A 28 -9.58 -3.02 -5.12
C HIS A 28 -9.32 -1.92 -6.16
N ILE A 29 -8.45 -0.98 -5.80
CA ILE A 29 -8.00 0.10 -6.68
C ILE A 29 -6.50 -0.10 -6.91
N ALA A 30 -6.09 -0.08 -8.18
CA ALA A 30 -4.68 -0.02 -8.53
C ALA A 30 -4.19 1.42 -8.36
N LEU A 31 -3.26 1.64 -7.43
CA LEU A 31 -2.67 2.96 -7.20
C LEU A 31 -1.62 3.26 -8.27
N ALA A 32 -1.54 4.51 -8.70
CA ALA A 32 -0.52 4.96 -9.65
C ALA A 32 0.89 5.03 -9.04
N ALA A 33 0.98 5.19 -7.72
CA ALA A 33 2.23 5.23 -6.97
C ALA A 33 2.06 4.48 -5.64
N PRO A 34 3.13 3.92 -5.07
CA PRO A 34 3.09 3.31 -3.75
C PRO A 34 2.80 4.37 -2.68
N VAL A 35 1.98 4.01 -1.69
CA VAL A 35 1.60 4.89 -0.57
C VAL A 35 1.87 4.17 0.75
N SER A 36 2.45 4.89 1.70
CA SER A 36 2.62 4.39 3.07
C SER A 36 1.28 4.33 3.79
N HIS A 37 1.01 3.21 4.46
CA HIS A 37 -0.16 3.08 5.31
C HIS A 37 0.02 3.91 6.59
N ILE A 38 -0.96 4.74 6.93
CA ILE A 38 -0.87 5.70 8.05
C ILE A 38 -0.64 5.02 9.41
N TRP A 39 -1.26 3.87 9.66
CA TRP A 39 -1.07 3.13 10.93
C TRP A 39 0.36 2.63 11.15
N TYR A 40 1.14 2.41 10.10
CA TYR A 40 2.52 1.94 10.27
C TYR A 40 3.54 3.09 10.26
N SER A 41 3.14 4.27 9.77
CA SER A 41 4.02 5.45 9.62
C SER A 41 3.77 6.56 10.64
N LYS A 42 2.60 6.63 11.27
CA LYS A 42 2.22 7.69 12.22
C LYS A 42 1.80 7.20 13.60
N GLU A 43 1.44 5.93 13.75
CA GLU A 43 1.09 5.36 15.06
C GLU A 43 2.35 5.19 15.93
N THR A 44 2.19 5.31 17.26
CA THR A 44 3.26 5.05 18.23
C THR A 44 3.06 3.65 18.85
N PRO A 45 4.06 2.76 18.83
CA PRO A 45 5.38 2.94 18.20
C PRO A 45 5.30 2.89 16.68
N ASN A 46 6.15 3.68 16.01
CA ASN A 46 6.23 3.69 14.55
C ASN A 46 6.89 2.39 14.07
N LYS A 47 6.06 1.44 13.67
CA LYS A 47 6.48 0.08 13.28
C LYS A 47 7.44 0.11 12.09
N MET A 48 7.21 0.99 11.10
CA MET A 48 8.11 1.12 9.95
C MET A 48 9.49 1.64 10.36
N SER A 49 9.55 2.68 11.19
CA SER A 49 10.78 3.26 11.71
C SER A 49 11.60 2.22 12.49
N LEU A 50 10.94 1.39 13.30
CA LEU A 50 11.60 0.31 14.04
C LEU A 50 12.19 -0.78 13.14
N ILE A 51 11.50 -1.15 12.06
CA ILE A 51 11.97 -2.20 11.13
C ILE A 51 13.15 -1.69 10.30
N ILE A 52 13.09 -0.44 9.83
CA ILE A 52 14.12 0.15 8.96
C ILE A 52 15.32 0.65 9.78
N GLY A 53 15.14 0.94 11.07
CA GLY A 53 16.19 1.47 11.94
C GLY A 53 16.42 2.97 11.83
N LEU A 54 15.42 3.73 11.34
CA LEU A 54 15.45 5.19 11.24
C LEU A 54 14.64 5.82 12.36
N SER A 55 14.90 7.07 12.73
CA SER A 55 13.98 7.80 13.60
C SER A 55 12.66 8.12 12.88
N PRO A 56 11.53 8.26 13.59
CA PRO A 56 10.25 8.61 12.96
C PRO A 56 10.30 9.90 12.15
N LYS A 57 11.09 10.90 12.61
CA LYS A 57 11.27 12.18 11.94
C LYS A 57 12.02 12.05 10.61
N GLU A 58 13.05 11.23 10.59
CA GLU A 58 13.82 10.92 9.40
C GLU A 58 12.98 10.21 8.35
N LEU A 59 12.26 9.17 8.76
CA LEU A 59 11.34 8.44 7.89
C LEU A 59 10.26 9.37 7.31
N GLU A 60 9.69 10.24 8.15
CA GLU A 60 8.72 11.24 7.72
C GLU A 60 9.28 12.20 6.66
N SER A 61 10.52 12.65 6.81
CA SER A 61 11.16 13.54 5.83
C SER A 61 11.33 12.89 4.46
N VAL A 62 11.58 11.58 4.41
CA VAL A 62 11.65 10.83 3.14
C VAL A 62 10.25 10.62 2.55
N LEU A 63 9.26 10.26 3.38
CA LEU A 63 7.87 10.06 2.94
C LEU A 63 7.22 11.34 2.36
N TYR A 64 7.59 12.51 2.88
CA TYR A 64 7.12 13.80 2.37
C TYR A 64 8.06 14.41 1.32
N PHE A 65 8.97 13.62 0.75
CA PHE A 65 9.88 14.05 -0.33
C PHE A 65 10.78 15.24 0.05
N ALA A 66 11.08 15.44 1.33
CA ALA A 66 11.97 16.49 1.80
C ALA A 66 13.44 16.08 1.80
N ARG A 67 13.72 14.77 1.90
CA ARG A 67 15.07 14.18 1.92
C ARG A 67 15.08 12.86 1.18
N TYR A 68 16.26 12.41 0.76
CA TYR A 68 16.44 11.13 0.09
C TYR A 68 17.12 10.12 1.01
N ILE A 69 16.84 8.83 0.76
CA ILE A 69 17.52 7.71 1.43
C ILE A 69 18.26 6.89 0.40
N VAL A 70 19.50 6.52 0.71
CA VAL A 70 20.30 5.62 -0.11
C VAL A 70 19.75 4.19 0.04
N THR A 71 19.17 3.64 -1.02
CA THR A 71 18.69 2.25 -1.06
C THR A 71 19.76 1.28 -1.54
N GLU A 72 20.60 1.72 -2.48
CA GLU A 72 21.68 0.95 -3.09
C GLU A 72 22.85 1.92 -3.37
N SER A 73 24.08 1.43 -3.29
CA SER A 73 25.28 2.22 -3.60
C SER A 73 26.38 1.32 -4.16
N GLU A 74 27.08 1.82 -5.18
CA GLU A 74 28.34 1.24 -5.70
C GLU A 74 29.58 1.97 -5.15
N GLU A 75 29.38 3.12 -4.49
CA GLU A 75 30.45 3.90 -3.87
C GLU A 75 30.53 3.61 -2.37
N ASP A 76 31.74 3.29 -1.88
CA ASP A 76 32.01 3.07 -0.46
C ASP A 76 31.71 4.30 0.42
N SER A 77 31.64 5.50 -0.19
CA SER A 77 31.34 6.76 0.51
C SER A 77 29.86 6.90 0.92
N LEU A 78 28.97 6.16 0.26
CA LEU A 78 27.53 6.21 0.42
C LEU A 78 27.01 4.91 1.04
N GLU A 79 26.83 4.94 2.35
CA GLU A 79 26.27 3.80 3.09
C GLU A 79 24.77 3.66 2.84
N ILE A 80 24.31 2.41 2.69
CA ILE A 80 22.88 2.08 2.56
C ILE A 80 22.14 2.48 3.83
N GLY A 81 20.98 3.11 3.67
CA GLY A 81 20.17 3.64 4.78
C GLY A 81 20.58 5.04 5.25
N LYS A 82 21.67 5.59 4.71
CA LYS A 82 22.07 6.98 4.98
C LYS A 82 21.09 7.95 4.33
N ILE A 83 20.72 8.98 5.07
CA ILE A 83 19.81 10.04 4.59
C ILE A 83 20.64 11.22 4.09
N ILE A 84 20.40 11.58 2.84
CA ILE A 84 21.03 12.70 2.17
C ILE A 84 20.00 13.82 1.95
N THR A 85 20.49 15.02 1.72
CA THR A 85 19.66 16.20 1.43
C THR A 85 19.57 16.39 -0.08
#